data_AF-A0A4Q3DAU5-F1
#
_entry.id   AF-A0A4Q3DAU5-F1
#
_cell.length_a   1.000
_cell.length_b   1.000
_cell.length_c   1.000
_cell.angle_alpha   90.00
_cell.angle_beta   90.00
_cell.angle_gamma   90.00
#
_symmetry.space_group_name_H-M   'P 1'
#
loop_
_entity.id
_entity.type
_entity.pdbx_description
1 polymer ?
#
loop_
_entity_poly.entity_id
_entity_poly.type
_entity_poly.pdbx_seq_one_letter_code
_entity_poly.pdbx_strand_id
1 'polypeptide(L)' 'MTFTDLDAWKESRALVKIIYTCLEHFPKEEIYGIQSQIKRAAISIPSNIAEGCGRSQPKDMMRFYYIARGSAY' A
#
# COMPACT_ATOMS: atom_id res chain seq x y z
N MET A 1 5.98 -16.14 -11.80
CA MET A 1 6.24 -14.97 -10.96
C MET A 1 4.91 -14.49 -10.41
N THR A 2 4.76 -14.47 -9.10
CA THR A 2 3.59 -13.90 -8.41
C THR A 2 3.96 -12.55 -7.83
N PHE A 3 2.99 -11.77 -7.38
CA PHE A 3 3.26 -10.47 -6.76
C PHE A 3 4.14 -10.58 -5.50
N THR A 4 4.14 -11.73 -4.83
CA THR A 4 4.98 -12.00 -3.65
C THR A 4 6.47 -12.07 -3.99
N ASP A 5 6.81 -12.29 -5.26
CA ASP A 5 8.20 -12.29 -5.73
C ASP A 5 8.74 -10.87 -5.90
N LEU A 6 7.86 -9.87 -6.09
CA LEU A 6 8.23 -8.47 -6.37
C LEU A 6 8.77 -7.78 -5.11
N ASP A 7 9.96 -7.20 -5.20
CA ASP A 7 10.57 -6.47 -4.08
C ASP A 7 9.75 -5.25 -3.68
N ALA A 8 9.18 -4.52 -4.66
CA ALA A 8 8.26 -3.42 -4.38
C ALA A 8 7.07 -3.84 -3.49
N TRP A 9 6.56 -5.06 -3.68
CA TRP A 9 5.49 -5.60 -2.82
C TRP A 9 6.01 -5.93 -1.42
N LYS A 10 7.16 -6.61 -1.31
CA LYS A 10 7.78 -6.95 -0.01
C LYS A 10 8.08 -5.70 0.82
N GLU A 11 8.69 -4.70 0.22
CA GLU A 11 9.02 -3.42 0.86
C GLU A 11 7.74 -2.67 1.28
N SER A 12 6.73 -2.61 0.41
CA SER A 12 5.45 -1.98 0.77
C SER A 12 4.73 -2.69 1.92
N ARG A 13 4.87 -4.02 2.03
CA ARG A 13 4.35 -4.79 3.17
C ARG A 13 5.11 -4.52 4.46
N ALA A 14 6.44 -4.36 4.39
CA ALA A 14 7.24 -3.94 5.53
C ALA A 14 6.86 -2.52 5.97
N LEU A 15 6.66 -1.60 5.02
CA LEU A 15 6.19 -0.24 5.27
C LEU A 15 4.84 -0.22 6.01
N VAL A 16 3.87 -1.03 5.58
CA VAL A 16 2.57 -1.15 6.29
C VAL A 16 2.79 -1.52 7.76
N LYS A 17 3.66 -2.49 8.04
CA LYS A 17 3.95 -2.89 9.43
C LYS A 17 4.53 -1.73 10.24
N ILE A 18 5.51 -1.01 9.67
CA ILE A 18 6.13 0.16 10.32
C ILE A 18 5.07 1.23 10.62
N ILE A 19 4.22 1.55 9.64
CA ILE A 19 3.16 2.54 9.79
C ILE A 19 2.20 2.16 10.91
N TYR A 20 1.76 0.90 10.99
CA TYR A 20 0.88 0.45 12.06
C TYR A 20 1.53 0.62 13.43
N THR A 21 2.81 0.24 13.59
CA THR A 21 3.56 0.44 14.83
C THR A 21 3.74 1.93 15.19
N CYS A 22 3.99 2.80 14.21
CA CYS A 22 4.07 4.24 14.46
C CYS A 22 2.73 4.82 14.94
N LEU A 23 1.63 4.39 14.33
CA LEU A 23 0.28 4.89 14.65
C LEU A 23 -0.22 4.47 16.04
N GLU A 24 0.37 3.45 16.67
CA GLU A 24 0.07 3.09 18.07
C GLU A 24 0.38 4.22 19.05
N HIS A 25 1.26 5.14 18.68
CA HIS A 25 1.68 6.28 19.49
C HIS A 25 0.87 7.56 19.22
N PHE A 26 -0.10 7.52 18.30
CA PHE A 26 -0.92 8.68 17.98
C PHE A 26 -2.08 8.86 18.99
N PRO A 27 -2.56 10.10 19.18
CA PRO A 27 -3.74 10.37 20.01
C PRO A 27 -4.97 9.56 19.55
N LYS A 28 -5.83 9.18 20.49
CA LYS A 28 -7.03 8.37 20.19
C LYS A 28 -8.06 9.14 19.39
N GLU A 29 -8.06 10.45 19.52
CA GLU A 29 -8.93 11.38 18.79
C GLU A 29 -8.68 11.30 17.27
N GLU A 30 -7.46 10.91 16.86
CA GLU A 30 -7.05 10.80 15.47
C GLU A 30 -7.37 9.45 14.81
N ILE A 31 -7.95 8.48 15.55
CA ILE A 31 -8.26 7.13 15.04
C ILE A 31 -9.08 7.20 13.75
N TYR A 32 -10.12 8.02 13.72
CA TYR A 32 -10.98 8.23 12.55
C TYR A 32 -10.50 9.39 11.66
N GLY A 33 -9.56 10.18 12.14
CA GLY A 33 -8.89 11.28 11.42
C GLY A 33 -7.67 10.79 10.66
N ILE A 34 -6.50 11.32 11.00
CA ILE A 34 -5.27 11.07 10.22
C ILE A 34 -4.82 9.61 10.27
N GLN A 35 -5.05 8.88 11.38
CA GLN A 35 -4.64 7.47 11.45
C GLN A 35 -5.35 6.63 10.40
N SER A 36 -6.66 6.82 10.22
CA SER A 36 -7.46 6.11 9.21
C SER A 36 -6.98 6.42 7.79
N GLN A 37 -6.64 7.68 7.51
CA GLN A 37 -6.12 8.09 6.20
C GLN A 37 -4.76 7.44 5.90
N ILE A 38 -3.82 7.51 6.86
CA ILE A 38 -2.49 6.90 6.72
C ILE A 38 -2.59 5.38 6.55
N LYS A 39 -3.41 4.70 7.36
CA LYS A 39 -3.61 3.23 7.24
C LYS A 39 -4.12 2.85 5.86
N ARG A 40 -5.12 3.57 5.34
CA ARG A 40 -5.68 3.30 4.00
C ARG A 40 -4.67 3.54 2.88
N ALA A 41 -3.93 4.65 2.93
CA ALA A 41 -2.88 4.93 1.95
C ALA A 41 -1.79 3.84 1.97
N ALA A 42 -1.30 3.48 3.15
CA ALA A 42 -0.27 2.46 3.31
C ALA A 42 -0.71 1.09 2.77
N ILE A 43 -1.92 0.63 3.12
CA ILE A 43 -2.46 -0.67 2.67
C ILE A 43 -2.74 -0.66 1.16
N SER A 44 -3.11 0.49 0.60
CA SER A 44 -3.38 0.64 -0.83
C SER A 44 -2.16 0.28 -1.70
N ILE A 45 -0.93 0.56 -1.23
CA ILE A 45 0.30 0.32 -1.99
C ILE A 45 0.49 -1.19 -2.33
N PRO A 46 0.65 -2.11 -1.36
CA PRO A 46 0.81 -3.54 -1.67
C PRO A 46 -0.43 -4.13 -2.35
N SER A 47 -1.62 -3.62 -2.05
CA SER A 47 -2.87 -4.12 -2.63
C SER A 47 -2.91 -3.84 -4.14
N ASN A 48 -2.59 -2.61 -4.55
CA ASN A 48 -2.54 -2.24 -5.96
C ASN A 48 -1.37 -2.93 -6.69
N ILE A 49 -0.23 -3.17 -6.04
CA ILE A 49 0.85 -3.96 -6.66
C ILE A 49 0.37 -5.40 -6.93
N ALA A 50 -0.28 -6.03 -5.96
CA ALA A 50 -0.83 -7.38 -6.11
C ALA A 50 -1.90 -7.43 -7.21
N GLU A 51 -2.83 -6.46 -7.21
CA GLU A 51 -3.90 -6.38 -8.19
C GLU A 51 -3.36 -6.14 -9.61
N GLY A 52 -2.38 -5.25 -9.76
CA GLY A 52 -1.70 -5.00 -11.03
C GLY A 52 -0.99 -6.23 -11.58
N CYS A 53 -0.26 -6.96 -10.72
CA CYS A 53 0.41 -8.21 -11.09
C CYS A 53 -0.55 -9.29 -11.58
N GLY A 54 -1.81 -9.26 -11.14
CA GLY A 54 -2.86 -10.19 -11.58
C GLY A 54 -3.53 -9.81 -12.90
N ARG A 55 -3.19 -8.67 -13.52
CA ARG A 55 -3.81 -8.22 -14.78
C ARG A 55 -3.12 -8.85 -16.00
N SER A 56 -3.93 -9.29 -16.96
CA SER A 56 -3.44 -9.91 -18.20
C SER A 56 -2.94 -8.90 -19.24
N GLN A 57 -3.41 -7.66 -19.20
CA GLN A 57 -2.99 -6.62 -20.13
C GLN A 57 -1.95 -5.67 -19.50
N PRO A 58 -0.84 -5.37 -20.19
CA PRO A 58 0.20 -4.48 -19.66
C PRO A 58 -0.31 -3.08 -19.28
N LYS A 59 -1.27 -2.53 -20.05
CA LYS A 59 -1.85 -1.21 -19.76
C LYS A 59 -2.61 -1.19 -18.43
N ASP A 60 -3.38 -2.24 -18.15
CA ASP A 60 -4.13 -2.37 -16.91
C ASP A 60 -3.18 -2.57 -15.73
N MET A 61 -2.18 -3.45 -15.87
CA MET A 61 -1.12 -3.63 -14.88
C MET A 61 -0.44 -2.31 -14.50
N MET A 62 -0.02 -1.53 -15.50
CA MET A 62 0.65 -0.23 -15.27
C MET A 62 -0.25 0.77 -14.56
N ARG A 63 -1.55 0.80 -14.85
CA ARG A 63 -2.52 1.67 -14.16
C ARG A 63 -2.51 1.40 -12.65
N PHE A 64 -2.52 0.14 -12.24
CA PHE A 64 -2.45 -0.22 -10.82
C PHE A 64 -1.12 0.17 -10.18
N TYR A 65 0.00 0.02 -10.88
CA TYR A 65 1.30 0.47 -10.38
C TYR A 65 1.38 2.00 -10.21
N TYR A 66 0.73 2.77 -11.08
CA TYR A 66 0.61 4.21 -10.89
C TYR A 66 -0.25 4.58 -9.68
N ILE A 67 -1.33 3.85 -9.41
CA ILE A 67 -2.16 4.05 -8.22
C ILE A 67 -1.37 3.70 -6.95
N ALA A 68 -0.64 2.59 -6.95
CA ALA A 68 0.24 2.20 -5.85
C ALA A 68 1.26 3.31 -5.56
N ARG A 69 1.92 3.83 -6.60
CA ARG A 69 2.88 4.94 -6.48
C ARG A 69 2.21 6.22 -5.98
N GLY A 70 1.01 6.53 -6.45
CA GLY A 70 0.24 7.70 -6.00
C GLY A 70 -0.18 7.61 -4.53
N SER A 71 -0.33 6.40 -3.97
CA SER A 71 -0.63 6.20 -2.54
C SER A 71 0.59 6.40 -1.63
N ALA A 72 1.80 6.53 -2.20
CA ALA A 72 3.05 6.72 -1.47
C ALA A 72 3.55 8.18 -1.45
N TYR A 73 2.87 9.09 -2.15
CA TYR A 73 3.11 10.54 -2.15
C TYR A 73 2.03 11.25 -1.33
#